data_AF-A0A7W1DTL0-F1
#
_entry.id   AF-A0A7W1DTL0-F1
#
_cell.length_a   1.000
_cell.length_b   1.000
_cell.length_c   1.000
_cell.angle_alpha   90.00
_cell.angle_beta   90.00
_cell.angle_gamma   90.00
#
_symmetry.space_group_name_H-M   'P 1'
#
loop_
_entity.id
_entity.type
_entity.pdbx_description
1 polymer ?
#
loop_
_entity_poly.entity_id
_entity_poly.type
_entity_poly.pdbx_seq_one_letter_code
_entity_poly.pdbx_strand_id
1 'polypeptide(L)'
;VLYHCGPVVKKHAEQPGPVGEGWAVTAAGPTTSIREEPYQADIIRKFGVRVVVGKGGMGAKTLAGLKESGAVYLNAIGGAAQFYARCIERVEGVSHMEFGTPEAMWHLQVRDFPAIVTMDSHGNSLHKDVEDESAKVLAGLRRA
;
A
#
# COMPACT_ATOMS: atom_id res chain seq x y z
N VAL A 1 -8.21 -3.94 -4.30
CA VAL A 1 -6.93 -3.78 -3.56
C VAL A 1 -6.58 -2.30 -3.57
N LEU A 2 -6.18 -1.72 -2.45
CA LEU A 2 -5.69 -0.34 -2.38
C LEU A 2 -4.19 -0.36 -2.10
N TYR A 3 -3.38 0.33 -2.92
CA TYR A 3 -1.93 0.35 -2.78
C TYR A 3 -1.44 1.75 -2.43
N HIS A 4 -0.80 1.90 -1.27
CA HIS A 4 -0.17 3.15 -0.84
C HIS A 4 1.13 3.29 -1.61
N CYS A 5 1.09 4.03 -2.71
CA CYS A 5 2.21 4.23 -3.61
C CYS A 5 2.06 5.57 -4.31
N GLY A 6 3.16 6.33 -4.37
CA GLY A 6 3.29 7.44 -5.31
C GLY A 6 4.14 7.01 -6.49
N PRO A 7 3.56 6.50 -7.59
CA PRO A 7 4.34 5.96 -8.69
C PRO A 7 5.01 7.08 -9.50
N VAL A 8 6.14 6.75 -10.11
CA VAL A 8 6.75 7.57 -11.16
C VAL A 8 6.31 7.04 -12.51
N VAL A 9 5.51 7.81 -13.25
CA VAL A 9 5.01 7.41 -14.56
C VAL A 9 5.54 8.30 -15.67
N LYS A 10 5.63 7.74 -16.88
CA LYS A 10 5.96 8.45 -18.12
C LYS A 10 4.82 8.29 -19.10
N LYS A 11 4.47 9.37 -19.79
CA LYS A 11 3.52 9.33 -20.89
C LYS A 11 4.24 8.89 -22.18
N HIS A 12 3.72 7.93 -22.91
CA HIS A 12 4.23 7.59 -24.24
C HIS A 12 3.82 8.70 -25.23
N ALA A 13 4.78 9.17 -26.03
CA ALA A 13 4.58 10.31 -26.93
C ALA A 13 3.79 9.95 -28.22
N GLU A 14 3.66 8.67 -28.57
CA GLU A 14 3.23 8.27 -29.91
C GLU A 14 2.28 7.05 -29.95
N GLN A 15 1.12 7.07 -29.29
CA GLN A 15 -0.03 6.22 -29.74
C GLN A 15 -1.38 6.87 -29.38
N PRO A 16 -2.15 7.37 -30.36
CA PRO A 16 -3.59 7.61 -30.19
C PRO A 16 -4.32 6.26 -30.39
N GLY A 17 -4.18 5.36 -29.41
CA GLY A 17 -4.89 4.07 -29.34
C GLY A 17 -6.02 4.09 -28.30
N PRO A 18 -6.96 3.15 -28.33
CA PRO A 18 -8.12 3.15 -27.44
C PRO A 18 -7.68 3.07 -25.96
N VAL A 19 -8.41 3.80 -25.11
CA VAL A 19 -8.21 4.03 -23.67
C VAL A 19 -7.34 2.96 -22.96
N GLY A 20 -6.10 3.33 -22.61
CA GLY A 20 -5.21 2.56 -21.71
C GLY A 20 -3.73 2.47 -22.10
N GLU A 21 -3.31 2.89 -23.29
CA GLU A 21 -1.95 2.63 -23.83
C GLU A 21 -0.98 3.83 -23.73
N GLY A 22 -1.25 4.76 -22.81
CA GLY A 22 -0.55 6.05 -22.76
C GLY A 22 0.53 6.18 -21.69
N TRP A 23 0.64 5.24 -20.75
CA TRP A 23 1.46 5.41 -19.54
C TRP A 23 2.32 4.19 -19.25
N ALA A 24 3.60 4.43 -18.95
CA ALA A 24 4.50 3.43 -18.38
C ALA A 24 4.86 3.82 -16.95
N VAL A 25 4.72 2.87 -16.02
CA VAL A 25 5.20 3.02 -14.65
C VAL A 25 6.68 2.66 -14.60
N THR A 26 7.51 3.58 -14.12
CA THR A 26 8.98 3.41 -14.07
C THR A 26 9.49 3.13 -12.65
N ALA A 27 8.70 3.48 -11.63
CA ALA A 27 8.92 3.13 -10.23
C ALA A 27 7.58 3.07 -9.50
N ALA A 28 7.35 2.03 -8.69
CA ALA A 28 6.10 1.83 -7.96
C ALA A 28 6.34 1.22 -6.57
N GLY A 29 7.26 1.80 -5.79
CA GLY A 29 7.56 1.33 -4.44
C GLY A 29 6.49 1.75 -3.42
N PRO A 30 6.32 1.00 -2.32
CA PRO A 30 5.33 1.33 -1.31
C PRO A 30 5.75 2.58 -0.53
N THR A 31 4.76 3.35 -0.08
CA THR A 31 4.96 4.46 0.86
C THR A 31 4.53 4.06 2.28
N THR A 32 4.98 4.83 3.27
CA THR A 32 4.74 4.56 4.69
C THR A 32 3.24 4.69 5.02
N SER A 33 2.60 3.58 5.38
CA SER A 33 1.14 3.47 5.52
C SER A 33 0.56 4.13 6.78
N ILE A 34 1.38 4.42 7.79
CA ILE A 34 0.89 5.03 9.03
C ILE A 34 0.32 6.44 8.81
N ARG A 35 0.68 7.11 7.69
CA ARG A 35 0.14 8.45 7.37
C ARG A 35 -1.36 8.39 7.06
N GLU A 36 -1.85 7.25 6.60
CA GLU A 36 -3.23 7.03 6.22
C GLU A 36 -4.07 6.43 7.37
N GLU A 37 -3.47 6.15 8.53
CA GLU A 37 -4.13 5.63 9.74
C GLU A 37 -5.40 6.41 10.15
N PRO A 38 -5.45 7.76 10.06
CA PRO A 38 -6.66 8.49 10.43
C PRO A 38 -7.88 8.12 9.58
N TYR A 39 -7.68 7.64 8.35
CA TYR A 39 -8.72 7.46 7.33
C TYR A 39 -8.99 6.00 6.97
N GLN A 40 -7.97 5.14 7.06
CA GLN A 40 -7.98 3.83 6.38
C GLN A 40 -9.14 2.93 6.80
N ALA A 41 -9.45 2.85 8.10
CA ALA A 41 -10.54 2.02 8.60
C ALA A 41 -11.90 2.46 8.02
N ASP A 42 -12.09 3.77 7.84
CA ASP A 42 -13.34 4.34 7.31
C ASP A 42 -13.43 4.10 5.79
N ILE A 43 -12.30 4.20 5.08
CA ILE A 43 -12.19 3.83 3.66
C ILE A 43 -12.50 2.36 3.44
N ILE A 44 -11.95 1.46 4.26
CA ILE A 44 -12.22 0.01 4.20
C ILE A 44 -13.71 -0.27 4.30
N ARG A 45 -14.38 0.28 5.32
CA ARG A 45 -15.81 0.05 5.56
C ARG A 45 -16.66 0.66 4.46
N LYS A 46 -16.40 1.91 4.08
CA LYS A 46 -17.22 2.67 3.14
C LYS A 46 -17.17 2.11 1.72
N PHE A 47 -15.99 1.68 1.27
CA PHE A 47 -15.78 1.26 -0.12
C PHE A 47 -15.57 -0.24 -0.28
N GLY A 48 -15.67 -1.03 0.81
CA GLY A 48 -15.53 -2.48 0.77
C GLY A 48 -14.12 -2.94 0.40
N VAL A 49 -13.08 -2.15 0.67
CA VAL A 49 -11.69 -2.53 0.39
C VAL A 49 -11.33 -3.75 1.25
N ARG A 50 -10.84 -4.83 0.62
CA ARG A 50 -10.46 -6.08 1.32
C ARG A 50 -8.95 -6.29 1.47
N VAL A 51 -8.14 -5.51 0.74
CA VAL A 51 -6.69 -5.60 0.80
C VAL A 51 -6.12 -4.20 0.71
N VAL A 52 -5.28 -3.86 1.68
CA VAL A 52 -4.46 -2.65 1.70
C VAL A 52 -3.01 -3.07 1.56
N VAL A 53 -2.23 -2.37 0.73
CA VAL A 53 -0.82 -2.65 0.49
C VAL A 53 0.00 -1.40 0.79
N GLY A 54 1.15 -1.53 1.45
CA GLY A 54 2.07 -0.42 1.65
C GLY A 54 3.31 -0.86 2.40
N LYS A 55 3.95 0.03 3.17
CA LYS A 55 5.06 -0.35 4.07
C LYS A 55 4.93 0.23 5.47
N GLY A 56 5.53 -0.45 6.43
CA GLY A 56 5.70 0.04 7.81
C GLY A 56 4.50 -0.20 8.73
N GLY A 57 3.46 -0.87 8.23
CA GLY A 57 2.28 -1.21 9.03
C GLY A 57 1.35 -0.03 9.28
N MET A 58 0.26 -0.33 9.99
CA MET A 58 -0.78 0.61 10.37
C MET A 58 -1.18 0.37 11.84
N GLY A 59 -1.93 1.31 12.41
CA GLY A 59 -2.25 1.33 13.82
C GLY A 59 -3.50 0.53 14.20
N ALA A 60 -3.90 0.68 15.46
CA ALA A 60 -5.01 -0.06 16.06
C ALA A 60 -6.37 0.27 15.43
N LYS A 61 -6.59 1.51 14.94
CA LYS A 61 -7.86 1.88 14.29
C LYS A 61 -8.00 1.10 12.99
N THR A 62 -6.93 1.03 12.20
CA THR A 62 -6.93 0.23 10.97
C THR A 62 -7.05 -1.26 11.26
N LEU A 63 -6.34 -1.79 12.25
CA LEU A 63 -6.44 -3.22 12.63
C LEU A 63 -7.87 -3.62 12.97
N ALA A 64 -8.59 -2.80 13.74
CA ALA A 64 -10.00 -3.02 14.04
C ALA A 64 -10.87 -3.00 12.75
N GLY A 65 -10.63 -2.03 11.87
CA GLY A 65 -11.31 -1.95 10.57
C GLY A 65 -11.06 -3.17 9.67
N LEU A 66 -9.84 -3.71 9.66
CA LEU A 66 -9.48 -4.93 8.95
C LEU A 66 -10.28 -6.13 9.46
N LYS A 67 -10.33 -6.30 10.79
CA LYS A 67 -11.07 -7.38 11.46
C LYS A 67 -12.57 -7.32 11.17
N GLU A 68 -13.19 -6.17 11.35
CA GLU A 68 -14.63 -5.97 11.11
C GLU A 68 -15.03 -6.23 9.65
N SER A 69 -14.12 -5.96 8.71
CA SER A 69 -14.42 -5.98 7.27
C SER A 69 -13.91 -7.23 6.56
N GLY A 70 -13.29 -8.19 7.26
CA GLY A 70 -12.66 -9.35 6.62
C GLY A 70 -11.55 -8.95 5.64
N ALA A 71 -10.76 -7.93 6.00
CA ALA A 71 -9.71 -7.37 5.17
C ALA A 71 -8.31 -7.63 5.74
N VAL A 72 -7.27 -7.49 4.91
CA VAL A 72 -5.87 -7.69 5.31
C VAL A 72 -4.98 -6.52 4.89
N TYR A 73 -3.88 -6.32 5.62
CA TYR A 73 -2.79 -5.43 5.23
C TYR A 73 -1.57 -6.25 4.77
N LEU A 74 -1.11 -5.96 3.56
CA LEU A 74 0.07 -6.53 2.97
C LEU A 74 1.24 -5.54 3.01
N ASN A 75 2.35 -5.95 3.61
CA ASN A 75 3.59 -5.18 3.56
C ASN A 75 4.35 -5.54 2.28
N ALA A 76 4.49 -4.57 1.40
CA ALA A 76 5.38 -4.61 0.24
C ALA A 76 6.81 -4.19 0.65
N ILE A 77 7.80 -4.61 -0.13
CA ILE A 77 9.22 -4.44 0.19
C ILE A 77 9.66 -3.00 -0.15
N GLY A 78 10.01 -2.22 0.87
CA GLY A 78 10.55 -0.87 0.69
C GLY A 78 11.88 -0.88 -0.08
N GLY A 79 12.11 0.16 -0.90
CA GLY A 79 13.36 0.32 -1.66
C GLY A 79 13.40 -0.43 -3.01
N ALA A 80 12.46 -1.34 -3.27
CA ALA A 80 12.41 -2.14 -4.51
C ALA A 80 11.51 -1.53 -5.62
N ALA A 81 11.48 -0.20 -5.76
CA ALA A 81 10.47 0.48 -6.58
C ALA A 81 10.49 0.09 -8.08
N GLN A 82 11.67 -0.09 -8.66
CA GLN A 82 11.81 -0.55 -10.05
C GLN A 82 11.42 -2.02 -10.23
N PHE A 83 11.58 -2.85 -9.19
CA PHE A 83 11.10 -4.22 -9.22
C PHE A 83 9.57 -4.22 -9.31
N TYR A 84 8.90 -3.46 -8.44
CA TYR A 84 7.44 -3.37 -8.47
C TYR A 84 6.88 -2.76 -9.75
N ALA A 85 7.61 -1.84 -10.38
CA ALA A 85 7.24 -1.33 -11.70
C ALA A 85 7.17 -2.44 -12.76
N ARG A 86 8.05 -3.46 -12.69
CA ARG A 86 8.00 -4.62 -13.61
C ARG A 86 6.83 -5.56 -13.35
N CYS A 87 6.26 -5.54 -12.14
CA CYS A 87 5.04 -6.29 -11.82
C CYS A 87 3.78 -5.62 -12.42
N ILE A 88 3.86 -4.38 -12.90
CA ILE A 88 2.73 -3.66 -13.48
C ILE A 88 2.70 -3.97 -14.98
N GLU A 89 1.70 -4.72 -15.41
CA GLU A 89 1.54 -5.12 -16.81
C GLU A 89 0.92 -4.01 -17.65
N ARG A 90 -0.03 -3.27 -17.06
CA ARG A 90 -0.80 -2.25 -17.76
C ARG A 90 -1.33 -1.19 -16.81
N VAL A 91 -1.40 0.05 -17.30
CA VAL A 91 -2.14 1.14 -16.66
C VAL A 91 -3.48 1.26 -17.36
N GLU A 92 -4.57 0.90 -16.69
CA GLU A 92 -5.91 0.93 -17.28
C GLU A 92 -6.50 2.34 -17.30
N GLY A 93 -6.04 3.20 -16.39
CA GLY A 93 -6.48 4.57 -16.29
C GLY A 93 -5.88 5.29 -15.09
N VAL A 94 -6.27 6.54 -14.96
CA VAL A 94 -5.92 7.38 -13.82
C VAL A 94 -7.09 8.30 -13.50
N SER A 95 -7.39 8.42 -12.21
CA SER A 95 -8.40 9.33 -11.68
C SER A 95 -7.71 10.40 -10.84
N HIS A 96 -8.32 11.58 -10.78
CA HIS A 96 -7.83 12.71 -9.97
C HIS A 96 -6.41 13.20 -10.31
N MET A 97 -6.13 13.37 -11.60
CA MET A 97 -4.84 13.90 -12.06
C MET A 97 -4.54 15.32 -11.54
N GLU A 98 -5.54 16.06 -11.07
CA GLU A 98 -5.39 17.37 -10.43
C GLU A 98 -4.53 17.33 -9.16
N PHE A 99 -4.41 16.17 -8.49
CA PHE A 99 -3.51 16.00 -7.33
C PHE A 99 -2.04 15.82 -7.73
N GLY A 100 -1.76 15.76 -9.02
CA GLY A 100 -0.44 15.51 -9.56
C GLY A 100 -0.11 14.03 -9.62
N THR A 101 0.88 13.71 -10.45
CA THR A 101 1.25 12.33 -10.80
C THR A 101 1.44 11.38 -9.62
N PRO A 102 2.13 11.75 -8.52
CA PRO A 102 2.35 10.83 -7.40
C PRO A 102 1.10 10.61 -6.52
N GLU A 103 0.15 11.55 -6.50
CA GLU A 103 -1.02 11.48 -5.60
C GLU A 103 -2.32 11.13 -6.35
N ALA A 104 -2.28 11.08 -7.69
CA ALA A 104 -3.39 10.62 -8.51
C ALA A 104 -3.69 9.14 -8.27
N MET A 105 -4.95 8.75 -8.49
CA MET A 105 -5.39 7.37 -8.30
C MET A 105 -5.18 6.56 -9.59
N TRP A 106 -4.09 5.78 -9.61
CA TRP A 106 -3.73 4.93 -10.75
C TRP A 106 -4.45 3.59 -10.72
N HIS A 107 -5.06 3.22 -11.84
CA HIS A 107 -5.72 1.92 -12.01
C HIS A 107 -4.73 0.98 -12.69
N LEU A 108 -4.20 0.02 -11.94
CA LEU A 108 -3.05 -0.80 -12.33
C LEU A 108 -3.46 -2.27 -12.44
N GLN A 109 -3.13 -2.88 -13.59
CA GLN A 109 -3.14 -4.32 -13.72
C GLN A 109 -1.75 -4.85 -13.37
N VAL A 110 -1.68 -5.79 -12.43
CA VAL A 110 -0.42 -6.31 -11.88
C VAL A 110 -0.35 -7.83 -11.96
N ARG A 111 0.85 -8.37 -12.11
CA ARG A 111 1.17 -9.80 -12.06
C ARG A 111 2.40 -10.03 -11.20
N ASP A 112 2.42 -11.16 -10.49
CA ASP A 112 3.56 -11.59 -9.66
C ASP A 112 4.05 -10.49 -8.70
N PHE A 113 3.12 -9.79 -8.05
CA PHE A 113 3.41 -8.71 -7.10
C PHE A 113 3.65 -9.29 -5.70
N PRO A 114 4.90 -9.32 -5.19
CA PRO A 114 5.19 -9.90 -3.89
C PRO A 114 4.77 -8.97 -2.76
N ALA A 115 4.06 -9.50 -1.78
CA ALA A 115 3.77 -8.83 -0.51
C ALA A 115 3.49 -9.87 0.57
N ILE A 116 3.62 -9.47 1.84
CA ILE A 116 3.47 -10.36 3.00
C ILE A 116 2.29 -9.87 3.84
N VAL A 117 1.37 -10.76 4.24
CA VAL A 117 0.34 -10.41 5.23
C VAL A 117 1.04 -10.11 6.55
N THR A 118 0.93 -8.87 7.01
CA THR A 118 1.52 -8.45 8.30
C THR A 118 0.49 -7.96 9.30
N MET A 119 -0.74 -7.72 8.86
CA MET A 119 -1.92 -7.57 9.71
C MET A 119 -3.11 -8.28 9.05
N ASP A 120 -3.87 -9.05 9.82
CA ASP A 120 -4.95 -9.90 9.30
C ASP A 120 -6.35 -9.53 9.81
N SER A 121 -7.35 -10.22 9.26
CA SER A 121 -8.76 -10.05 9.63
C SER A 121 -9.16 -10.72 10.95
N HIS A 122 -8.22 -11.32 11.68
CA HIS A 122 -8.47 -11.93 12.98
C HIS A 122 -7.98 -11.06 14.14
N GLY A 123 -7.32 -9.93 13.82
CA GLY A 123 -6.79 -8.98 14.79
C GLY A 123 -5.31 -9.19 15.10
N ASN A 124 -4.59 -9.98 14.30
CA ASN A 124 -3.15 -10.16 14.45
C ASN A 124 -2.40 -9.02 13.74
N SER A 125 -1.30 -8.56 14.34
CA SER A 125 -0.43 -7.54 13.76
C SER A 125 1.03 -7.80 14.14
N LEU A 126 1.85 -8.17 13.15
CA LEU A 126 3.29 -8.35 13.36
C LEU A 126 3.97 -7.05 13.83
N HIS A 127 3.45 -5.89 13.43
CA HIS A 127 3.98 -4.58 13.82
C HIS A 127 3.76 -4.33 15.31
N LYS A 128 2.57 -4.69 15.81
CA LYS A 128 2.25 -4.60 17.25
C LYS A 128 3.12 -5.55 18.06
N ASP A 129 3.26 -6.79 17.60
CA ASP A 129 4.06 -7.80 18.28
C ASP A 129 5.52 -7.35 18.40
N VAL A 130 6.11 -6.84 17.30
CA VAL A 130 7.48 -6.32 17.31
C VAL A 130 7.63 -5.09 18.21
N GLU A 131 6.66 -4.17 18.21
CA GLU A 131 6.66 -3.00 19.10
C GLU A 131 6.65 -3.43 20.58
N ASP A 132 5.74 -4.33 20.96
CA ASP A 132 5.59 -4.81 22.32
C ASP A 132 6.85 -5.55 22.81
N GLU A 133 7.43 -6.43 21.98
CA GLU A 133 8.67 -7.14 22.32
C GLU A 133 9.87 -6.19 22.42
N SER A 134 9.99 -5.22 21.50
CA SER A 134 11.08 -4.24 21.54
C SER A 134 11.00 -3.33 22.76
N ALA A 135 9.79 -2.97 23.20
CA ALA A 135 9.57 -2.18 24.40
C ALA A 135 10.04 -2.91 25.68
N LYS A 136 9.82 -4.23 25.77
CA LYS A 136 10.30 -5.06 26.88
C LYS A 136 11.83 -5.07 26.95
N VAL A 137 12.49 -5.22 25.80
CA VAL A 137 13.97 -5.17 25.71
C VAL A 137 14.50 -3.81 26.16
N LEU A 138 13.90 -2.72 25.67
CA LEU A 138 14.28 -1.35 26.07
C LEU A 138 14.14 -1.12 27.59
N ALA A 139 13.07 -1.61 28.20
CA ALA A 139 12.86 -1.51 29.64
C ALA A 139 13.90 -2.31 30.44
N GLY A 140 14.40 -3.42 29.91
CA GLY A 140 15.55 -4.15 30.45
C GLY A 140 16.82 -3.32 30.43
N LEU A 141 17.14 -2.72 29.28
CA LEU A 141 18.35 -1.90 29.10
C LEU A 141 18.40 -0.66 29.99
N ARG A 142 17.25 -0.05 30.30
CA ARG A 142 17.18 1.13 31.18
C ARG A 142 17.39 0.83 32.67
N ARG A 143 17.33 -0.45 33.06
CA ARG A 143 17.51 -0.90 34.45
C ARG A 143 18.93 -1.42 34.74
N ALA A 144 19.75 -1.58 33.70
CA ALA A 144 21.16 -1.94 33.77
C ALA A 144 22.03 -0.67 33.85
#